data_AF-A0A7S0IPX8-F1
#
_entry.id   AF-A0A7S0IPX8-F1
#
_cell.length_a   1.000
_cell.length_b   1.000
_cell.length_c   1.000
_cell.angle_alpha   90.00
_cell.angle_beta   90.00
_cell.angle_gamma   90.00
#
_symmetry.space_group_name_H-M   'P 1'
#
loop_
_entity.id
_entity.type
_entity.pdbx_description
1 polymer ?
#
loop_
_entity_poly.entity_id
_entity_poly.type
_entity_poly.pdbx_seq_one_letter_code
_entity_poly.pdbx_strand_id
1 'polypeptide(L)'
;ATRFTDNDVLDVAAKAYCESPADAEDQYGPIADWDVGEITSMRTLFCAYSDSFGPCSASCSSFNGNISKWDTGKVTDMGYLFSSCSSFTSDLGQWDTGKVT
;
A
#
# COMPACT_ATOMS: atom_id res chain seq x y z
N ALA A 1 -2.00 12.86 -9.41
CA ALA A 1 -1.16 11.82 -8.83
C ALA A 1 -0.34 12.42 -7.70
N THR A 2 -0.58 11.99 -6.47
CA THR A 2 0.30 12.33 -5.34
C THR A 2 1.55 11.47 -5.47
N ARG A 3 2.73 12.11 -5.45
CA ARG A 3 4.01 11.44 -5.63
C ARG A 3 4.63 11.08 -4.29
N PHE A 4 4.92 9.80 -4.12
CA PHE A 4 5.57 9.25 -2.95
C PHE A 4 7.02 8.91 -3.31
N THR A 5 7.96 9.59 -2.66
CA THR A 5 9.41 9.36 -2.81
C THR A 5 10.03 8.75 -1.56
N ASP A 6 9.23 8.56 -0.51
CA ASP A 6 9.64 8.13 0.81
C ASP A 6 8.64 7.07 1.31
N ASN A 7 9.15 5.95 1.81
CA ASN A 7 8.33 4.83 2.24
C ASN A 7 7.49 5.20 3.48
N ASP A 8 7.98 6.06 4.38
CA ASP A 8 7.27 6.46 5.59
C ASP A 8 6.03 7.31 5.24
N VAL A 9 6.14 8.17 4.23
CA VAL A 9 5.01 8.99 3.75
C VAL A 9 3.96 8.12 3.07
N LEU A 10 4.39 7.14 2.26
CA LEU A 10 3.48 6.17 1.64
C LEU A 10 2.77 5.32 2.70
N ASP A 11 3.49 4.89 3.73
CA ASP A 11 2.95 4.16 4.87
C ASP A 11 1.85 4.94 5.60
N VAL A 12 2.07 6.23 5.86
CA VAL A 12 1.05 7.09 6.48
C VAL A 12 -0.19 7.19 5.58
N ALA A 13 -0.01 7.37 4.27
CA ALA A 13 -1.13 7.47 3.35
C ALA A 13 -1.93 6.15 3.26
N ALA A 14 -1.25 5.00 3.19
CA ALA A 14 -1.89 3.69 3.16
C ALA A 14 -2.66 3.39 4.46
N LYS A 15 -2.10 3.75 5.62
CA LYS A 15 -2.78 3.63 6.92
C LYS A 15 -4.04 4.50 6.97
N ALA A 16 -3.92 5.76 6.55
CA ALA A 16 -5.07 6.67 6.45
C ALA A 16 -6.15 6.09 5.53
N TYR A 17 -5.77 5.51 4.39
CA TYR A 17 -6.72 4.87 3.48
C TYR A 17 -7.44 3.68 4.10
N CYS A 18 -6.73 2.84 4.87
CA CYS A 18 -7.37 1.74 5.58
C CYS A 18 -8.34 2.21 6.67
N GLU A 19 -8.05 3.32 7.35
CA GLU A 19 -8.93 3.91 8.36
C GLU A 19 -10.15 4.60 7.76
N SER A 20 -9.93 5.39 6.70
CA SER A 20 -10.95 6.14 6.00
C SER A 20 -10.53 6.41 4.54
N PRO A 21 -11.04 5.63 3.58
CA PRO A 21 -10.73 5.83 2.16
C PRO A 21 -11.11 7.21 1.65
N ALA A 22 -12.20 7.79 2.17
CA ALA A 22 -12.67 9.12 1.77
C ALA A 22 -11.69 10.22 2.21
N ASP A 23 -11.23 10.18 3.46
CA ASP A 23 -10.29 11.19 3.97
C ASP A 23 -8.92 11.06 3.27
N ALA A 24 -8.48 9.83 3.00
CA ALA A 24 -7.27 9.59 2.25
C ALA A 24 -7.38 10.06 0.78
N GLU A 25 -8.54 9.93 0.15
CA GLU A 25 -8.79 10.47 -1.19
C GLU A 25 -8.78 12.00 -1.20
N ASP A 26 -9.35 12.64 -0.17
CA ASP A 26 -9.31 14.10 -0.04
C ASP A 26 -7.88 14.62 0.16
N GLN A 27 -7.04 13.89 0.92
CA GLN A 27 -5.69 14.32 1.25
C GLN A 27 -4.63 13.94 0.19
N TYR A 28 -4.71 12.72 -0.34
CA TYR A 28 -3.69 12.13 -1.22
C TYR A 28 -4.22 11.85 -2.63
N GLY A 29 -5.50 12.12 -2.90
CA GLY A 29 -6.16 11.76 -4.15
C GLY A 29 -6.47 10.26 -4.25
N PRO A 30 -7.10 9.85 -5.36
CA PRO A 30 -7.49 8.46 -5.58
C PRO A 30 -6.28 7.53 -5.48
N ILE A 31 -6.40 6.43 -4.73
CA ILE A 31 -5.31 5.46 -4.51
C ILE A 31 -4.75 4.90 -5.83
N ALA A 32 -5.61 4.76 -6.85
CA ALA A 32 -5.22 4.28 -8.17
C ALA A 32 -4.24 5.21 -8.90
N ASP A 33 -4.19 6.48 -8.52
CA ASP A 33 -3.35 7.52 -9.13
C ASP A 33 -2.14 7.88 -8.27
N TRP A 34 -1.86 7.14 -7.19
CA TRP A 34 -0.66 7.35 -6.39
C TRP A 34 0.59 6.99 -7.20
N ASP A 35 1.53 7.94 -7.31
CA ASP A 35 2.81 7.73 -7.97
C ASP A 35 3.80 7.14 -6.98
N VAL A 36 3.98 5.82 -7.06
CA VAL A 36 4.89 5.00 -6.24
C VAL A 36 6.17 4.60 -6.98
N GLY A 37 6.45 5.18 -8.16
CA GLY A 37 7.56 4.75 -9.02
C GLY A 37 8.97 5.00 -8.47
N GLU A 38 9.10 5.70 -7.34
CA GLU A 38 10.36 5.88 -6.60
C GLU A 38 10.49 4.96 -5.38
N ILE A 39 9.44 4.22 -5.05
CA ILE A 39 9.36 3.39 -3.85
C ILE A 39 10.17 2.11 -4.07
N THR A 40 10.98 1.79 -3.07
CA THR A 40 11.88 0.63 -3.10
C THR A 40 11.45 -0.48 -2.16
N SER A 41 10.61 -0.17 -1.18
CA SER A 41 10.03 -1.14 -0.25
C SER A 41 8.55 -0.85 -0.05
N MET A 42 7.72 -1.86 -0.25
CA MET A 42 6.31 -1.90 0.13
C MET A 42 6.08 -2.91 1.26
N ARG A 43 7.14 -3.27 1.99
CA ARG A 43 7.02 -4.20 3.11
C ARG A 43 5.97 -3.67 4.07
N THR A 44 4.98 -4.52 4.37
CA THR A 44 3.92 -4.22 5.33
C THR A 44 3.06 -2.99 5.03
N LEU A 45 3.00 -2.46 3.81
CA LEU A 45 2.25 -1.23 3.54
C LEU A 45 0.75 -1.32 3.91
N PHE A 46 0.12 -2.47 3.64
CA PHE A 46 -1.27 -2.77 4.06
C PHE A 46 -1.33 -3.87 5.14
N CYS A 47 -0.21 -4.11 5.82
CA CYS A 47 -0.13 -5.02 6.96
C CYS A 47 0.35 -4.25 8.19
N ALA A 48 0.14 -4.81 9.38
CA ALA A 48 0.87 -4.33 10.53
C ALA A 48 2.21 -5.05 10.62
N TYR A 49 3.32 -4.31 10.69
CA TYR A 49 4.40 -4.77 11.57
C TYR A 49 4.20 -4.10 12.91
N SER A 50 3.90 -4.91 13.91
CA SER A 50 3.70 -4.49 15.29
C SER A 50 5.04 -4.17 15.94
N ASP A 51 5.26 -2.92 16.32
CA ASP A 51 5.99 -2.65 17.55
C ASP A 51 5.08 -2.96 18.75
N SER A 52 5.06 -4.24 19.13
CA SER A 52 4.67 -4.77 20.45
C SER A 52 3.31 -4.44 21.12
N PHE A 53 2.36 -3.66 20.59
CA PHE A 53 1.10 -3.39 21.33
C PHE A 53 -0.21 -3.32 20.53
N GLY A 54 -0.42 -4.18 19.52
CA GLY A 54 -1.78 -4.39 19.00
C GLY A 54 -1.91 -5.38 17.84
N PRO A 55 -3.06 -6.09 17.72
CA PRO A 55 -3.33 -6.89 16.52
C PRO A 55 -3.43 -5.96 15.31
N CYS A 56 -3.03 -6.49 14.15
CA CYS A 56 -3.08 -5.83 12.86
C CYS A 56 -4.28 -4.92 12.76
N SER A 57 -4.09 -3.67 12.33
CA SER A 57 -5.22 -2.75 12.17
C SER A 57 -6.29 -3.45 11.35
N ALA A 58 -7.39 -3.84 12.01
CA ALA A 58 -8.51 -4.49 11.35
C ALA A 58 -9.06 -3.60 10.23
N SER A 59 -8.72 -2.31 10.24
CA SER A 59 -9.06 -1.33 9.21
C SER A 59 -8.55 -1.75 7.81
N CYS A 60 -7.36 -2.36 7.69
CA CYS A 60 -6.87 -2.83 6.38
C CYS A 60 -7.46 -4.19 5.94
N SER A 61 -8.24 -4.88 6.79
CA SER A 61 -8.85 -6.17 6.40
C SER A 61 -9.91 -6.03 5.30
N SER A 62 -10.55 -4.85 5.25
CA SER A 62 -11.50 -4.45 4.21
C SER A 62 -10.84 -3.75 3.02
N PHE A 63 -9.51 -3.67 2.98
CA PHE A 63 -8.82 -3.03 1.87
C PHE A 63 -9.15 -3.74 0.54
N ASN A 64 -9.67 -2.97 -0.43
CA ASN A 64 -9.95 -3.43 -1.78
C ASN A 64 -9.76 -2.31 -2.82
N GLY A 65 -8.77 -1.44 -2.58
CA GLY A 65 -8.43 -0.36 -3.50
C GLY A 65 -7.87 -0.89 -4.82
N ASN A 66 -8.16 -0.22 -5.94
CA ASN A 66 -7.56 -0.56 -7.22
C ASN A 66 -6.15 0.03 -7.31
N ILE A 67 -5.15 -0.84 -7.21
CA ILE A 67 -3.71 -0.50 -7.28
C ILE A 67 -3.02 -1.13 -8.49
N SER A 68 -3.79 -1.59 -9.47
CA SER A 68 -3.28 -2.25 -10.69
C SER A 68 -2.35 -1.36 -11.53
N LYS A 69 -2.48 -0.03 -11.40
CA LYS A 69 -1.71 0.97 -12.17
C LYS A 69 -0.39 1.39 -11.51
N TRP A 70 -0.10 0.91 -10.30
CA TRP A 70 1.11 1.29 -9.58
C TRP A 70 2.36 0.78 -10.31
N ASP A 71 3.33 1.67 -10.51
CA ASP A 71 4.64 1.29 -11.04
C ASP A 71 5.50 0.71 -9.92
N THR A 72 5.61 -0.62 -9.89
CA THR A 72 6.42 -1.35 -8.90
C THR A 72 7.82 -1.67 -9.39
N GLY A 73 8.26 -1.13 -10.53
CA GLY A 73 9.52 -1.49 -11.19
C GLY A 73 10.81 -1.15 -10.42
N LYS A 74 10.72 -0.40 -9.31
CA LYS A 74 11.84 -0.16 -8.38
C LYS A 74 11.70 -0.88 -7.04
N VAL A 75 10.56 -1.53 -6.79
CA VAL A 75 10.30 -2.21 -5.53
C VAL A 75 11.15 -3.47 -5.45
N THR A 76 11.90 -3.58 -4.36
CA THR A 76 12.77 -4.72 -4.04
C THR A 76 12.20 -5.60 -2.94
N ASP A 77 11.17 -5.12 -2.25
CA ASP A 77 10.62 -5.77 -1.06
C ASP A 77 9.10 -5.57 -1.00
N MET A 78 8.37 -6.69 -1.11
CA MET A 78 6.91 -6.75 -1.01
C MET A 78 6.46 -7.67 0.13
N GLY A 79 7.36 -7.96 1.09
CA GLY A 79 7.08 -8.88 2.18
C GLY A 79 5.89 -8.44 3.02
N TYR A 80 4.98 -9.36 3.32
CA TYR A 80 3.78 -9.12 4.14
C TYR A 80 2.85 -8.00 3.62
N LEU A 81 3.01 -7.52 2.38
CA LEU A 81 2.25 -6.38 1.85
C LEU A 81 0.73 -6.51 2.03
N PHE A 82 0.17 -7.70 1.79
CA PHE A 82 -1.27 -7.98 1.88
C PHE A 82 -1.65 -9.02 2.94
N SER A 83 -0.77 -9.37 3.88
CA SER A 83 -1.03 -10.53 4.77
C SER A 83 -2.27 -10.39 5.65
N SER A 84 -2.78 -9.17 5.85
CA SER A 84 -4.00 -8.89 6.62
C SER A 84 -5.18 -8.42 5.75
N CYS A 85 -5.01 -8.29 4.44
CA CYS A 85 -6.05 -7.78 3.53
C CYS A 85 -6.96 -8.91 3.02
N SER A 86 -7.81 -9.44 3.90
CA SER A 86 -8.69 -10.58 3.57
C SER A 86 -9.70 -10.29 2.46
N SER A 87 -10.05 -9.03 2.22
CA SER A 87 -11.03 -8.60 1.21
C SER A 87 -10.41 -8.19 -0.13
N PHE A 88 -9.07 -8.21 -0.24
CA PHE A 88 -8.37 -7.69 -1.39
C PHE A 88 -8.47 -8.64 -2.59
N THR A 89 -8.96 -8.11 -3.72
CA THR A 89 -9.22 -8.90 -4.94
C THR A 89 -8.75 -8.23 -6.23
N SER A 90 -8.08 -7.08 -6.13
CA SER A 90 -7.64 -6.31 -7.30
C SER A 90 -6.61 -7.06 -8.12
N ASP A 91 -6.70 -6.91 -9.45
CA ASP A 91 -5.73 -7.48 -10.38
C ASP A 91 -4.35 -6.79 -10.24
N LEU A 92 -3.30 -7.59 -10.09
CA LEU A 92 -1.91 -7.16 -9.97
C LEU A 92 -1.05 -7.61 -11.16
N GLY A 93 -1.66 -8.07 -12.26
CA GLY A 93 -0.92 -8.62 -13.41
C GLY A 93 0.03 -7.66 -14.12
N GLN A 94 -0.06 -6.35 -13.85
CA GLN A 94 0.84 -5.32 -14.38
C GLN A 94 2.02 -5.00 -13.46
N TRP A 95 2.07 -5.57 -12.26
CA TRP A 95 3.14 -5.30 -11.31
C TRP A 95 4.43 -5.98 -11.75
N ASP A 96 5.50 -5.19 -11.85
CA ASP A 96 6.85 -5.71 -12.04
C ASP A 96 7.39 -6.21 -10.69
N THR A 97 7.61 -7.51 -10.59
CA THR A 97 8.18 -8.19 -9.42
C THR A 97 9.61 -8.68 -9.68
N GLY A 98 10.21 -8.35 -10.81
CA GLY A 98 11.52 -8.86 -11.24
C GLY A 98 12.70 -8.41 -10.36
N LYS A 99 12.51 -7.36 -9.54
CA LYS A 99 13.51 -6.87 -8.58
C LYS A 99 13.25 -7.30 -7.14
N VAL A 100 12.14 -7.99 -6.87
CA VAL A 100 11.80 -8.44 -5.52
C VAL A 100 12.72 -9.60 -5.12
N THR A 101 13.32 -9.53 -3.93
CA THR A 101 14.29 -10.52 -3.42
C THR A 101 13.91 -11.09 -2.06
#